data_AF-A0A3B0PAU4-F1
#
_entry.id   AF-A0A3B0PAU4-F1
#
_cell.length_a   1.000
_cell.length_b   1.000
_cell.length_c   1.000
_cell.angle_alpha   90.00
_cell.angle_beta   90.00
_cell.angle_gamma   90.00
#
_symmetry.space_group_name_H-M   'P 1'
#
loop_
_entity.id
_entity.type
_entity.pdbx_description
1 polymer ?
#
loop_
_entity_poly.entity_id
_entity_poly.type
_entity_poly.pdbx_seq_one_letter_code
_entity_poly.pdbx_strand_id
1 'polypeptide(L)'
;MVSPVEVRKEGKLGRVYSLAYKLDENNYKYYKDGAYELGPNPIIDIVAQAQKHVDQAISLTLFMNDKATTRDLNKAYIRAFKAKCSSIYYVRIRQEVLEDSEHIDW
;
A
#
# COMPACT_ATOMS: atom_id res chain seq x y z
N MET A 1 6.94 -5.07 11.70
CA MET A 1 6.25 -3.75 11.71
C MET A 1 6.68 -2.99 10.47
N VAL A 2 5.75 -2.32 9.76
CA VAL A 2 6.13 -1.44 8.64
C VAL A 2 6.91 -0.27 9.23
N SER A 3 8.13 -0.05 8.74
CA SER A 3 8.88 1.15 9.09
C SER A 3 8.07 2.37 8.59
N PRO A 4 7.84 3.41 9.41
CA PRO A 4 7.21 4.66 8.97
C PRO A 4 7.99 5.38 7.85
N VAL A 5 9.21 4.91 7.61
CA VAL A 5 10.17 5.42 6.66
C VAL A 5 10.30 4.41 5.52
N GLU A 6 10.10 4.87 4.29
CA GLU A 6 10.32 4.07 3.10
C GLU A 6 11.81 3.75 2.98
N VAL A 7 12.14 2.46 2.85
CA VAL A 7 13.53 1.99 2.66
C VAL A 7 13.72 1.61 1.20
N ARG A 8 14.67 2.27 0.54
CA ARG A 8 15.04 2.02 -0.86
C ARG A 8 16.41 1.37 -0.93
N LYS A 9 16.56 0.34 -1.76
CA LYS A 9 17.87 -0.25 -2.05
C LYS A 9 18.47 0.51 -3.23
N GLU A 10 19.42 1.41 -2.98
CA GLU A 10 20.01 2.27 -4.00
C GLU A 10 21.54 2.11 -4.09
N GLY A 11 22.01 1.59 -5.23
CA GLY A 11 23.40 1.62 -5.67
C GLY A 11 24.45 1.26 -4.62
N LYS A 12 25.56 2.00 -4.61
CA LYS A 12 26.71 1.79 -3.71
C LYS A 12 26.44 2.11 -2.23
N LEU A 13 25.37 2.86 -1.94
CA LEU A 13 24.97 3.26 -0.58
C LEU A 13 24.23 2.14 0.17
N GLY A 14 23.73 1.13 -0.55
CA GLY A 14 23.02 -0.01 0.02
C GLY A 14 21.57 0.32 0.36
N ARG A 15 21.31 1.24 1.29
CA ARG A 15 19.96 1.62 1.73
C ARG A 15 19.81 3.14 1.88
N VAL A 16 18.69 3.65 1.37
CA VAL A 16 18.26 5.06 1.52
C VAL A 16 16.93 5.09 2.23
N TYR A 17 16.79 6.01 3.19
CA TYR A 17 15.61 6.14 4.04
C TYR A 17 14.85 7.42 3.65
N SER A 18 13.64 7.27 3.13
CA SER A 18 12.81 8.37 2.65
C SER A 18 11.59 8.55 3.55
N LEU A 19 11.52 9.70 4.22
CA LEU A 19 10.41 10.06 5.09
C LEU A 19 9.20 10.53 4.27
N ALA A 20 8.01 10.28 4.81
CA ALA A 20 6.79 10.88 4.27
C ALA A 20 6.85 12.42 4.39
N TYR A 21 6.22 13.12 3.44
CA TYR A 21 6.25 14.57 3.38
C TYR A 21 5.75 15.20 4.69
N LYS A 22 6.58 16.08 5.28
CA LYS A 22 6.33 16.79 6.54
C LYS A 22 6.09 15.90 7.76
N LEU A 23 6.53 14.64 7.76
CA LEU A 23 6.38 13.78 8.94
C LEU A 23 7.11 14.37 10.15
N ASP A 24 6.39 14.56 11.25
CA ASP A 24 6.92 14.98 12.55
C ASP A 24 6.17 14.29 13.70
N GLU A 25 6.66 14.48 14.92
CA GLU A 25 6.08 13.85 16.12
C GLU A 25 4.62 14.27 16.39
N ASN A 26 4.25 15.49 16.00
CA ASN A 26 2.91 16.03 16.25
C ASN A 26 1.86 15.48 15.26
N ASN A 27 2.30 15.12 14.05
CA ASN A 27 1.43 14.65 12.97
C ASN A 27 1.54 13.15 12.67
N TYR A 28 2.46 12.43 13.33
CA TYR A 28 2.69 10.99 13.15
C TYR A 28 1.41 10.13 13.17
N LYS A 29 0.42 10.50 13.98
CA LYS A 29 -0.88 9.81 14.07
C LYS A 29 -1.61 9.66 12.73
N TYR A 30 -1.39 10.55 11.77
CA TYR A 30 -2.00 10.49 10.43
C TYR A 30 -1.26 9.57 9.45
N TYR A 31 -0.01 9.23 9.75
CA TYR A 31 0.86 8.41 8.91
C TYR A 31 1.10 7.01 9.49
N LYS A 32 0.57 6.75 10.70
CA LYS A 32 0.79 5.52 11.46
C LYS A 32 0.35 4.28 10.68
N ASP A 33 -0.79 4.36 10.01
CA ASP A 33 -1.36 3.22 9.29
C ASP A 33 -0.97 3.31 7.81
N GLY A 34 -0.13 2.36 7.37
CA GLY A 34 0.25 2.21 5.98
C GLY A 34 -0.87 1.59 5.14
N ALA A 35 -0.61 1.47 3.83
CA ALA A 35 -1.61 0.94 2.90
C ALA A 35 -2.05 -0.50 3.21
N TYR A 36 -1.17 -1.33 3.80
CA TYR A 36 -1.50 -2.69 4.21
C TYR A 36 -2.36 -2.74 5.48
N GLU A 37 -2.11 -1.84 6.41
CA GLU A 37 -2.85 -1.71 7.67
C GLU A 37 -4.26 -1.14 7.43
N LEU A 38 -4.39 -0.18 6.52
CA LEU A 38 -5.69 0.36 6.06
C LEU A 38 -6.48 -0.65 5.23
N GLY A 39 -5.79 -1.48 4.46
CA GLY A 39 -6.40 -2.44 3.53
C GLY A 39 -7.03 -1.78 2.29
N PRO A 40 -7.70 -2.57 1.43
CA PRO A 40 -8.10 -2.11 0.09
C PRO A 40 -9.32 -1.18 0.10
N ASN A 41 -10.22 -1.27 1.09
CA ASN A 41 -11.51 -0.60 1.04
C ASN A 41 -11.42 0.94 1.05
N PRO A 42 -10.65 1.59 1.96
CA PRO A 42 -10.52 3.04 1.95
C PRO A 42 -9.89 3.57 0.66
N ILE A 43 -8.93 2.83 0.10
CA ILE A 43 -8.25 3.19 -1.16
C ILE A 43 -9.23 3.14 -2.33
N ILE A 44 -10.06 2.08 -2.41
CA ILE A 44 -11.14 1.97 -3.40
C ILE A 44 -12.10 3.16 -3.28
N ASP A 45 -12.49 3.54 -2.06
CA ASP A 45 -13.47 4.60 -1.84
C ASP A 45 -12.93 5.97 -2.27
N ILE A 46 -11.65 6.26 -1.99
CA ILE A 46 -10.97 7.48 -2.44
C ILE A 46 -10.89 7.52 -3.97
N VAL A 47 -10.42 6.44 -4.59
CA VAL A 47 -10.31 6.37 -6.05
C VAL A 47 -11.68 6.49 -6.70
N ALA A 48 -12.72 5.87 -6.16
CA ALA A 48 -14.09 5.97 -6.66
C ALA A 48 -14.63 7.42 -6.62
N GLN A 49 -14.28 8.21 -5.59
CA GLN A 49 -14.66 9.63 -5.57
C GLN A 49 -13.87 10.43 -6.59
N ALA A 50 -12.55 10.22 -6.70
CA ALA A 50 -11.71 10.92 -7.66
C ALA A 50 -12.09 10.60 -9.11
N GLN A 51 -12.43 9.33 -9.40
CA GLN A 51 -12.74 8.82 -10.72
C GLN A 51 -13.94 9.52 -11.38
N LYS A 52 -14.86 10.12 -10.60
CA LYS A 52 -15.97 10.94 -11.11
C LYS A 52 -15.50 12.19 -11.88
N HIS A 53 -14.26 12.62 -11.63
CA HIS A 53 -13.68 13.84 -12.16
C HIS A 53 -12.48 13.57 -13.08
N VAL A 54 -12.15 12.29 -13.32
CA VAL A 54 -11.08 11.86 -14.22
C VAL A 54 -11.73 11.17 -15.41
N ASP A 55 -11.48 11.69 -16.60
CA ASP A 55 -11.99 11.19 -17.88
C ASP A 55 -11.35 9.86 -18.29
N GLN A 56 -10.10 9.63 -17.86
CA GLN A 56 -9.36 8.38 -18.04
C GLN A 56 -9.37 7.49 -16.79
N ALA A 57 -8.49 6.50 -16.70
CA ALA A 57 -8.40 5.59 -15.56
C ALA A 57 -7.31 6.03 -14.55
N ILE A 58 -7.58 5.81 -13.26
CA ILE A 58 -6.60 5.97 -12.18
C ILE A 58 -5.94 4.62 -11.90
N SER A 59 -4.60 4.60 -11.76
CA SER A 59 -3.86 3.40 -11.38
C SER A 59 -4.15 2.99 -9.93
N LEU A 60 -5.12 2.09 -9.74
CA LEU A 60 -5.54 1.59 -8.43
C LEU A 60 -4.72 0.36 -8.03
N THR A 61 -3.94 0.48 -6.95
CA THR A 61 -3.24 -0.65 -6.33
C THR A 61 -4.00 -1.13 -5.09
N LEU A 62 -4.27 -2.44 -4.99
CA LEU A 62 -4.87 -3.06 -3.81
C LEU A 62 -3.77 -3.70 -2.94
N PHE A 63 -3.67 -3.26 -1.68
CA PHE A 63 -2.69 -3.77 -0.73
C PHE A 63 -3.35 -4.82 0.16
N MET A 64 -2.81 -6.04 0.14
CA MET A 64 -3.34 -7.20 0.85
C MET A 64 -2.25 -7.74 1.78
N ASN A 65 -2.65 -8.23 2.96
CA ASN A 65 -1.76 -8.96 3.84
C ASN A 65 -1.52 -10.39 3.34
N ASP A 66 -0.50 -11.04 3.89
CA ASP A 66 -0.13 -12.44 3.66
C ASP A 66 -1.25 -13.44 4.01
N LYS A 67 -2.14 -13.05 4.93
CA LYS A 67 -3.30 -13.85 5.36
C LYS A 67 -4.52 -13.70 4.45
N ALA A 68 -4.46 -12.86 3.41
CA ALA A 68 -5.58 -12.62 2.53
C ALA A 68 -5.88 -13.86 1.67
N THR A 69 -7.15 -14.27 1.66
CA THR A 69 -7.58 -15.39 0.81
C THR A 69 -7.93 -14.90 -0.59
N THR A 70 -8.01 -15.83 -1.55
CA THR A 70 -8.56 -15.55 -2.89
C THR A 70 -10.01 -15.02 -2.82
N ARG A 71 -10.76 -15.41 -1.79
CA ARG A 71 -12.12 -14.89 -1.54
C ARG A 71 -12.11 -13.42 -1.14
N ASP A 72 -11.14 -13.01 -0.32
CA ASP A 72 -11.01 -11.61 0.10
C ASP A 72 -10.58 -10.72 -1.06
N LEU A 73 -9.70 -11.23 -1.91
CA LEU A 73 -9.35 -10.58 -3.17
C LEU A 73 -10.59 -10.39 -4.07
N ASN A 74 -11.39 -11.44 -4.26
CA ASN A 74 -12.62 -11.35 -5.06
C ASN A 74 -13.63 -10.36 -4.47
N LYS A 75 -13.77 -10.28 -3.14
CA LYS A 75 -14.61 -9.25 -2.49
C LYS A 75 -14.12 -7.84 -2.81
N ALA A 76 -12.80 -7.61 -2.77
CA ALA A 76 -12.22 -6.31 -3.09
C ALA A 76 -12.46 -5.93 -4.56
N TYR A 77 -12.32 -6.88 -5.50
CA TYR A 77 -12.65 -6.67 -6.91
C TYR A 77 -14.12 -6.32 -7.12
N ILE A 78 -15.04 -7.09 -6.51
CA ILE A 78 -16.48 -6.82 -6.60
C ILE A 78 -16.81 -5.45 -6.01
N ARG A 79 -16.16 -5.05 -4.91
CA ARG A 79 -16.33 -3.71 -4.33
C ARG A 79 -15.88 -2.63 -5.30
N ALA A 80 -14.66 -2.73 -5.84
CA ALA A 80 -14.12 -1.75 -6.79
C ALA A 80 -15.01 -1.60 -8.03
N PHE A 81 -15.52 -2.72 -8.56
CA PHE A 81 -16.47 -2.74 -9.66
C PHE A 81 -17.79 -2.04 -9.29
N LYS A 82 -18.38 -2.38 -8.14
CA LYS A 82 -19.62 -1.75 -7.65
C LYS A 82 -19.45 -0.25 -7.41
N ALA A 83 -18.26 0.17 -6.97
CA ALA A 83 -17.90 1.57 -6.73
C ALA A 83 -17.55 2.34 -8.02
N LYS A 84 -17.61 1.71 -9.20
CA LYS A 84 -17.31 2.33 -10.51
C LYS A 84 -15.86 2.82 -10.65
N CYS A 85 -14.91 2.12 -10.03
CA CYS A 85 -13.49 2.31 -10.36
C CYS A 85 -13.23 1.82 -11.79
N SER A 86 -12.52 2.61 -12.61
CA SER A 86 -12.32 2.31 -14.04
C SER A 86 -11.33 1.16 -14.29
N SER A 87 -10.35 0.97 -13.43
CA SER A 87 -9.38 -0.13 -13.53
C SER A 87 -8.81 -0.53 -12.17
N ILE A 88 -8.16 -1.69 -12.13
CA ILE A 88 -7.25 -2.12 -11.07
C ILE A 88 -5.91 -2.37 -11.77
N TYR A 89 -4.85 -1.74 -11.28
CA TYR A 89 -3.52 -1.86 -11.86
C TYR A 89 -2.80 -3.11 -11.34
N TYR A 90 -2.57 -3.17 -10.02
CA TYR A 90 -1.94 -4.33 -9.39
C TYR A 90 -2.57 -4.64 -8.04
N VAL A 91 -2.45 -5.90 -7.64
CA VAL A 91 -2.66 -6.32 -6.26
C VAL A 91 -1.29 -6.66 -5.69
N ARG A 92 -0.97 -6.02 -4.57
CA ARG A 92 0.29 -6.22 -3.87
C ARG A 92 0.01 -6.97 -2.58
N ILE A 93 0.52 -8.20 -2.51
CA ILE A 93 0.47 -9.01 -1.30
C ILE A 93 1.77 -8.79 -0.55
N ARG A 94 1.69 -8.44 0.74
CA ARG A 94 2.87 -8.38 1.60
C ARG A 94 3.34 -9.80 1.85
N GLN A 95 4.51 -10.15 1.36
CA GLN A 95 5.24 -11.31 1.88
C GLN A 95 6.01 -10.83 3.12
N GLU A 96 5.94 -11.59 4.21
CA GLU A 96 6.85 -11.34 5.32
C GLU A 96 8.29 -11.55 4.84
N VAL A 97 9.18 -10.67 5.27
CA VAL A 97 10.62 -10.85 5.05
C VAL A 97 10.99 -12.09 5.88
N LEU A 98 11.52 -13.12 5.22
CA LEU A 98 11.99 -14.33 5.91
C LEU A 98 12.97 -13.89 7.02
N GLU A 99 12.79 -14.45 8.21
CA GLU A 99 13.51 -14.07 9.44
C GLU A 99 15.03 -14.00 9.22
N ASP A 100 15.58 -14.82 8.34
CA ASP A 100 17.02 -14.91 8.03
C ASP A 100 17.48 -14.17 6.76
N SER A 101 16.60 -13.47 6.05
CA SER A 101 16.93 -12.87 4.74
C SER A 101 17.53 -11.47 4.81
N GLU A 102 17.54 -10.84 5.99
CA GLU A 102 18.13 -9.51 6.20
C GLU A 102 18.98 -9.39 7.47
N HIS A 103 19.44 -10.50 8.06
CA HIS A 103 20.49 -10.47 9.06
C HIS A 103 21.85 -10.32 8.37
N ILE A 104 22.37 -9.09 8.35
CA ILE A 104 23.80 -8.88 8.16
C ILE A 104 24.40 -8.94 9.57
N ASP A 105 25.07 -10.05 9.87
CA ASP A 105 25.96 -10.14 11.03
C ASP A 105 27.02 -9.04 10.89
N TRP A 106 27.10 -8.16 11.89
CA TRP A 106 28.25 -7.29 12.11
C TRP A 106 29.10 -7.87 13.24
#